data_AF-A0A6N8GDH1-F1
#
_entry.id   AF-A0A6N8GDH1-F1
#
_cell.length_a   1.000
_cell.length_b   1.000
_cell.length_c   1.000
_cell.angle_alpha   90.00
_cell.angle_beta   90.00
_cell.angle_gamma   90.00
#
_symmetry.space_group_name_H-M   'P 1'
#
loop_
_entity.id
_entity.type
_entity.pdbx_description
1 polymer ?
#
loop_
_entity_poly.entity_id
_entity_poly.type
_entity_poly.pdbx_seq_one_letter_code
_entity_poly.pdbx_strand_id
1 'polypeptide(L)' 'MTDATPLGHTDTADNAQPATQEQQAAAGIAERTLQMARERLAALDDLPTADHVAVFDQLHQELSTVLHGLEQDDGPRA' A
#
# COMPACT_ATOMS: atom_id res chain seq x y z
N MET A 1 -46.19 30.29 16.56
CA MET A 1 -45.13 30.62 15.59
C MET A 1 -43.80 30.37 16.28
N THR A 2 -43.30 29.13 16.21
CA THR A 2 -41.98 28.75 16.74
C THR A 2 -40.95 28.97 15.64
N ASP A 3 -39.97 29.81 15.92
CA ASP A 3 -38.82 30.10 15.09
C ASP A 3 -37.95 28.84 14.97
N ALA A 4 -37.68 28.43 13.74
CA ALA A 4 -36.94 27.22 13.42
C ALA A 4 -35.45 27.51 13.39
N THR A 5 -34.72 26.87 14.29
CA THR A 5 -33.26 26.73 14.29
C THR A 5 -32.73 26.37 12.90
N PRO A 6 -31.77 27.12 12.32
CA PRO A 6 -31.07 26.64 11.13
C PRO A 6 -30.00 25.64 11.58
N LEU A 7 -30.27 24.35 11.36
CA LEU A 7 -29.25 23.30 11.32
C LEU A 7 -28.56 23.39 9.96
N GLY A 8 -27.22 23.50 9.95
CA GLY A 8 -26.48 23.53 8.69
C GLY A 8 -24.96 23.60 8.77
N HIS A 9 -24.33 23.08 9.81
CA HIS A 9 -22.88 22.82 9.83
C HIS A 9 -22.65 21.40 9.27
N THR A 10 -22.88 21.23 7.97
CA THR A 10 -22.30 20.09 7.25
C THR A 10 -20.86 20.44 6.88
N ASP A 11 -20.00 20.54 7.89
CA ASP A 11 -18.54 20.57 7.70
C ASP A 11 -18.02 19.16 7.99
N THR A 12 -18.48 18.19 7.19
CA THR A 12 -18.00 16.80 7.23
C THR A 12 -17.59 16.32 5.83
N ALA A 13 -17.61 17.22 4.84
CA ALA A 13 -17.25 16.90 3.46
C ALA A 13 -15.77 17.18 3.11
N ASP A 14 -14.98 17.76 4.00
CA ASP A 14 -13.59 18.15 3.71
C ASP A 14 -12.61 17.52 4.72
N ASN A 15 -12.58 16.19 4.80
CA ASN A 15 -11.47 15.51 5.47
C ASN A 15 -10.91 14.36 4.62
N ALA A 16 -10.89 14.56 3.31
CA ALA A 16 -9.98 13.83 2.43
C ALA A 16 -8.63 14.54 2.47
N GLN A 17 -7.91 14.41 3.60
CA GLN A 17 -6.54 14.90 3.68
C GLN A 17 -5.75 14.28 2.52
N PRO A 18 -5.11 15.10 1.65
CA PRO A 18 -4.26 14.56 0.60
C PRO A 18 -3.17 13.71 1.26
N ALA A 19 -2.97 12.49 0.77
CA ALA A 19 -1.93 11.60 1.25
C ALA A 19 -0.61 12.37 1.36
N THR A 20 0.04 12.29 2.50
CA THR A 20 1.31 12.99 2.75
C THR A 20 2.35 12.58 1.71
N GLN A 21 3.34 13.43 1.43
CA GLN A 21 4.41 13.09 0.47
C GLN A 21 5.11 11.78 0.82
N GLU A 22 5.20 11.45 2.11
CA GLU A 22 5.75 10.19 2.61
C GLU A 22 4.85 8.99 2.25
N GLN A 23 3.54 9.10 2.38
CA GLN A 23 2.59 8.08 1.92
C GLN A 23 2.61 7.88 0.40
N GLN A 24 2.83 8.95 -0.37
CA GLN A 24 2.98 8.85 -1.83
C GLN A 24 4.30 8.17 -2.24
N ALA A 25 5.39 8.46 -1.54
CA ALA A 25 6.68 7.80 -1.76
C ALA A 25 6.63 6.32 -1.39
N ALA A 26 6.02 5.99 -0.25
CA ALA A 26 5.73 4.63 0.20
C ALA A 26 4.89 3.85 -0.84
N ALA A 27 3.83 4.45 -1.37
CA ALA A 27 3.01 3.85 -2.43
C ALA A 27 3.82 3.57 -3.71
N GLY A 28 4.72 4.48 -4.11
CA GLY A 28 5.57 4.28 -5.28
C GLY A 28 6.57 3.12 -5.12
N ILE A 29 7.12 2.94 -3.90
CA ILE A 29 8.01 1.80 -3.59
C ILE A 29 7.22 0.49 -3.62
N ALA A 30 6.01 0.47 -3.07
CA ALA A 30 5.14 -0.69 -3.06
C ALA A 30 4.76 -1.11 -4.50
N GLU A 31 4.34 -0.16 -5.33
CA GLU A 31 3.92 -0.41 -6.71
C GLU A 31 5.07 -0.95 -7.57
N ARG A 32 6.27 -0.37 -7.42
CA ARG A 32 7.47 -0.86 -8.10
C ARG A 32 7.83 -2.30 -7.70
N THR A 33 7.79 -2.59 -6.40
CA THR A 33 8.10 -3.93 -5.87
C THR A 33 7.09 -4.95 -6.40
N LEU A 34 5.80 -4.61 -6.41
CA LEU A 34 4.75 -5.46 -6.95
C LEU A 34 4.94 -5.74 -8.44
N GLN A 35 5.31 -4.72 -9.22
CA GLN A 35 5.58 -4.88 -10.65
C GLN A 35 6.75 -5.85 -10.90
N MET A 36 7.85 -5.70 -10.16
CA MET A 36 9.00 -6.62 -10.25
C MET A 36 8.63 -8.04 -9.82
N ALA A 37 7.79 -8.20 -8.78
CA ALA A 37 7.30 -9.50 -8.36
C ALA A 37 6.48 -10.19 -9.46
N ARG A 38 5.58 -9.44 -10.12
CA ARG A 38 4.79 -9.96 -11.25
C ARG A 38 5.65 -10.41 -12.42
N GLU A 39 6.70 -9.66 -12.76
CA GLU A 39 7.64 -10.02 -13.83
C GLU A 39 8.40 -11.31 -13.51
N ARG A 40 8.86 -11.46 -12.26
CA ARG A 40 9.51 -12.70 -11.81
C ARG A 40 8.56 -13.89 -11.79
N LEU A 41 7.29 -13.66 -11.43
CA LEU A 41 6.26 -14.70 -11.50
C LEU A 41 5.96 -15.10 -12.94
N ALA A 42 5.94 -14.17 -13.89
CA ALA A 42 5.75 -14.50 -15.31
C ALA A 42 6.91 -15.32 -15.88
N ALA A 43 8.14 -15.08 -15.40
CA ALA A 43 9.31 -15.84 -15.80
C ALA A 43 9.37 -17.27 -15.19
N LEU A 44 8.52 -17.59 -14.20
CA LEU A 44 8.44 -18.94 -13.63
C LEU A 44 7.94 -19.98 -14.62
N ASP A 45 7.07 -19.60 -15.54
CA ASP A 45 6.50 -20.51 -16.53
C ASP A 45 7.59 -21.14 -17.43
N ASP A 46 8.74 -20.46 -17.56
CA ASP A 46 9.90 -20.93 -18.33
C ASP A 46 10.95 -21.68 -17.48
N LEU A 47 10.77 -21.75 -16.16
CA LEU A 47 11.69 -22.40 -15.22
C LEU A 47 11.24 -23.82 -14.84
N PRO A 48 12.17 -24.72 -14.48
CA PRO A 48 11.82 -26.01 -13.91
C PRO A 48 10.97 -25.85 -12.64
N THR A 49 9.92 -26.67 -12.48
CA THR A 49 9.05 -26.64 -11.30
C THR A 49 9.80 -26.82 -9.97
N ALA A 50 10.94 -27.51 -10.00
CA ALA A 50 11.82 -27.67 -8.83
C ALA A 50 12.34 -26.33 -8.29
N ASP A 51 12.50 -25.33 -9.16
CA ASP A 51 13.02 -24.00 -8.82
C ASP A 51 11.91 -23.03 -8.41
N HIS A 52 10.63 -23.38 -8.66
CA HIS A 52 9.50 -22.50 -8.37
C HIS A 52 9.39 -22.17 -6.89
N VAL A 53 9.61 -23.15 -6.02
CA VAL A 53 9.54 -22.96 -4.56
C VAL A 53 10.56 -21.94 -4.08
N ALA A 54 11.81 -22.01 -4.58
CA ALA A 54 12.86 -21.08 -4.20
C ALA A 54 12.53 -19.64 -4.62
N VAL A 55 11.95 -19.46 -5.81
CA VAL A 55 11.50 -18.15 -6.29
C VAL A 55 10.33 -17.63 -5.46
N PHE A 56 9.36 -18.48 -5.11
CA PHE A 56 8.24 -18.08 -4.24
C PHE A 56 8.72 -17.66 -2.84
N ASP A 57 9.63 -18.40 -2.23
CA ASP A 57 10.21 -18.05 -0.92
C ASP A 57 10.91 -16.69 -0.96
N GLN A 58 11.71 -16.45 -2.01
CA GLN A 58 12.40 -15.17 -2.19
C GLN A 58 11.42 -14.01 -2.39
N LEU A 59 10.39 -14.19 -3.24
CA LEU A 59 9.36 -13.18 -3.44
C LEU A 59 8.57 -12.90 -2.17
N HIS A 60 8.23 -13.94 -1.40
CA HIS A 60 7.54 -13.79 -0.13
C HIS A 60 8.37 -12.98 0.88
N GLN A 61 9.68 -13.24 0.96
CA GLN A 61 10.57 -12.50 1.84
C GLN A 61 10.71 -11.02 1.45
N GLU A 62 10.86 -10.73 0.15
CA GLU A 62 10.97 -9.37 -0.38
C GLU A 62 9.69 -8.57 -0.12
N LEU A 63 8.52 -9.15 -0.43
CA LEU A 63 7.23 -8.50 -0.19
C LEU A 63 6.96 -8.29 1.31
N SER A 64 7.25 -9.28 2.14
CA SER A 64 7.11 -9.15 3.60
C SER A 64 8.00 -8.04 4.16
N THR A 65 9.22 -7.90 3.63
CA THR A 65 10.15 -6.83 4.02
C THR A 65 9.61 -5.45 3.64
N VAL A 66 9.10 -5.32 2.41
CA VAL A 66 8.51 -4.06 1.95
C VAL A 66 7.26 -3.71 2.76
N LEU A 67 6.34 -4.65 2.97
CA LEU A 67 5.15 -4.43 3.79
C LEU A 67 5.51 -4.02 5.22
N HIS A 68 6.50 -4.67 5.84
CA HIS A 68 6.95 -4.30 7.17
C HIS A 68 7.57 -2.90 7.23
N GLY A 69 8.32 -2.49 6.19
CA GLY A 69 8.83 -1.12 6.08
C GLY A 69 7.71 -0.09 5.95
N LEU A 70 6.68 -0.39 5.15
CA LEU A 70 5.51 0.47 4.98
C LEU A 70 4.69 0.61 6.26
N GLU A 71 4.53 -0.47 7.04
CA GLU A 71 3.86 -0.45 8.36
C GLU A 71 4.61 0.42 9.38
N GLN A 72 5.94 0.48 9.29
CA GLN A 72 6.76 1.33 10.16
C GLN A 72 6.68 2.81 9.77
N ASP A 73 6.62 3.11 8.47
CA ASP A 73 6.47 4.47 7.96
C ASP A 73 5.08 5.08 8.24
N ASP A 74 4.04 4.23 8.35
CA ASP A 74 2.66 4.60 8.71
C ASP A 74 2.40 4.55 10.23
N GLY A 75 3.42 4.18 11.03
CA GLY A 75 3.38 4.16 12.48
C GLY A 75 3.20 5.56 13.10
N PRO A 76 2.60 5.67 14.30
CA PRO A 76 2.20 6.96 14.86
C PRO A 76 3.43 7.85 15.06
N ARG A 77 3.48 8.97 14.34
CA ARG A 77 4.42 10.05 14.64
C ARG A 77 4.13 10.53 16.06
N ALA A 78 5.01 10.17 16.99
CA ALA A 78 5.01 10.65 18.37
C ALA A 78 5.44 12.13 18.44
#